data_AF-A0A651H7V8-F1
#
_entry.id   AF-A0A651H7V8-F1
#
_cell.length_a   1.000
_cell.length_b   1.000
_cell.length_c   1.000
_cell.angle_alpha   90.00
_cell.angle_beta   90.00
_cell.angle_gamma   90.00
#
_symmetry.space_group_name_H-M   'P 1'
#
loop_
_entity.id
_entity.type
_entity.pdbx_description
1 polymer ?
#
loop_
_entity_poly.entity_id
_entity_poly.type
_entity_poly.pdbx_seq_one_letter_code
_entity_poly.pdbx_strand_id
1 'polypeptide(L)' 'MPGDLPEQPRCPFCEGDETELHSLFGSHASVTTYWCRSCRSPFEQMKWGREISSPRTPRP' A
#
# COMPACT_ATOMS: atom_id res chain seq x y z
N MET A 1 -13.68 -3.07 -11.40
CA MET A 1 -13.48 -1.75 -10.75
C MET A 1 -12.18 -1.85 -9.95
N PRO A 2 -11.06 -1.31 -10.45
CA PRO A 2 -9.75 -1.52 -9.83
C PRO A 2 -9.66 -0.76 -8.52
N GLY A 3 -8.96 -1.39 -7.57
CA GLY A 3 -9.04 -1.11 -6.14
C GLY A 3 -8.53 0.26 -5.72
N ASP A 4 -9.29 0.84 -4.82
CA ASP A 4 -8.98 1.97 -3.96
C ASP A 4 -7.75 1.64 -3.09
N LEU A 5 -6.55 1.91 -3.60
CA LEU A 5 -5.43 2.24 -2.71
C LEU A 5 -5.52 3.75 -2.47
N PRO A 6 -5.37 4.22 -1.22
CA PRO A 6 -5.18 5.64 -1.01
C PRO A 6 -3.90 6.05 -1.73
N GLU A 7 -4.04 6.81 -2.82
CA GLU A 7 -2.95 7.21 -3.72
C GLU A 7 -1.87 8.03 -2.99
N GLN A 8 -2.16 8.51 -1.78
CA GLN A 8 -1.29 9.36 -0.96
C GLN A 8 -1.36 8.94 0.52
N PRO A 9 -0.59 7.91 0.95
CA PRO A 9 -0.47 7.57 2.36
C PRO A 9 0.42 8.59 3.09
N ARG A 10 0.10 8.91 4.35
CA ARG A 10 0.96 9.77 5.19
C ARG A 10 2.23 9.04 5.58
N CYS A 11 3.35 9.77 5.62
CA CYS A 11 4.63 9.21 6.03
C CYS A 11 4.63 8.85 7.53
N PRO A 12 4.91 7.59 7.93
CA PRO A 12 4.90 7.20 9.34
C PRO A 12 6.05 7.80 10.16
N PHE A 13 7.06 8.37 9.51
CA PHE A 13 8.23 8.96 10.17
C PHE A 13 8.08 10.44 10.52
N CYS A 14 7.40 11.21 9.67
CA CYS A 14 7.29 12.67 9.80
C CYS A 14 5.84 13.17 9.69
N GLU A 15 4.89 12.26 9.51
CA GLU A 15 3.46 12.53 9.33
C GLU A 15 3.11 13.41 8.12
N GLY A 16 4.09 13.68 7.25
CA GLY A 16 3.90 14.49 6.06
C GLY A 16 3.04 13.82 4.99
N ASP A 17 2.25 14.63 4.30
CA ASP A 17 1.40 14.22 3.17
C ASP A 17 2.14 14.27 1.82
N GLU A 18 3.37 14.81 1.78
CA GLU A 18 4.22 14.84 0.58
C GLU A 18 4.88 13.48 0.31
N THR A 19 4.07 12.48 -0.04
CA THR A 19 4.52 11.14 -0.42
C THR A 19 4.21 10.86 -1.88
N GLU A 20 5.17 10.27 -2.58
CA GLU A 20 5.04 9.91 -4.00
C GLU A 20 5.18 8.41 -4.16
N LEU A 21 4.36 7.83 -5.04
CA LEU A 21 4.41 6.40 -5.33
C LEU A 21 5.64 6.11 -6.18
N HIS A 22 6.60 5.40 -5.61
CA HIS A 22 7.85 5.07 -6.30
C HIS A 22 7.72 3.77 -7.09
N SER A 23 7.00 2.78 -6.57
CA SER A 23 6.77 1.51 -7.27
C SER A 23 5.47 0.84 -6.83
N LEU A 24 4.63 0.51 -7.81
CA LEU A 24 3.35 -0.18 -7.61
C LEU A 24 3.52 -1.62 -7.09
N PHE A 25 4.70 -2.19 -7.30
CA PHE A 25 5.08 -3.54 -6.91
C PHE A 25 6.42 -3.45 -6.18
N GLY A 26 6.41 -3.52 -4.84
CA GLY A 26 7.63 -3.67 -4.04
C GLY A 26 8.16 -5.11 -4.10
N SER A 27 8.95 -5.52 -3.10
CA SER A 27 9.60 -6.84 -3.05
C SER A 27 8.60 -8.01 -3.06
N HIS A 28 7.39 -7.79 -2.54
CA HIS A 28 6.27 -8.72 -2.61
C HIS A 28 5.14 -8.11 -3.48
N ALA A 29 4.41 -8.94 -4.23
CA ALA A 29 3.30 -8.49 -5.09
C ALA A 29 2.15 -7.78 -4.33
N SER A 30 2.16 -7.85 -3.00
CA SER A 30 1.14 -7.27 -2.11
C SER A 30 1.59 -5.98 -1.42
N VAL A 31 2.76 -5.43 -1.75
CA VAL A 31 3.26 -4.17 -1.17
C VAL A 31 3.54 -3.14 -2.26
N THR A 32 3.36 -1.88 -1.90
CA THR A 32 3.65 -0.72 -2.74
C THR A 32 4.68 0.14 -2.02
N THR A 33 5.70 0.58 -2.75
CA THR A 33 6.79 1.41 -2.22
C THR A 33 6.49 2.88 -2.46
N TYR A 34 6.52 3.67 -1.39
CA TYR A 34 6.33 5.11 -1.39
C TYR A 34 7.61 5.82 -0.97
N TRP A 35 7.81 7.02 -1.51
CA TRP A 35 8.92 7.90 -1.19
C TRP A 35 8.39 9.18 -0.56
N CYS A 36 8.77 9.46 0.70
CA CYS A 36 8.42 10.73 1.30
C CYS A 36 9.41 11.83 0.87
N ARG A 37 8.92 12.91 0.27
CA ARG A 37 9.77 14.06 -0.10
C ARG A 37 10.14 14.94 1.08
N SER A 38 9.33 14.92 2.14
CA SER A 38 9.52 15.72 3.35
C SER A 38 10.72 15.22 4.18
N CYS A 39 10.75 13.92 4.53
CA CYS A 39 11.88 13.33 5.25
C CYS A 39 12.91 12.62 4.35
N ARG A 40 12.64 12.51 3.04
CA ARG A 40 13.50 11.84 2.03
C ARG A 40 13.80 10.38 2.36
N SER A 41 12.80 9.68 2.91
CA SER A 41 12.92 8.28 3.29
C SER A 41 11.92 7.42 2.51
N PRO A 42 12.32 6.23 2.05
CA PRO A 42 11.41 5.25 1.48
C PRO A 42 10.61 4.54 2.59
N PHE A 43 9.36 4.19 2.30
CA PHE A 43 8.54 3.34 3.15
C PHE A 43 7.61 2.45 2.31
N GLU A 44 7.25 1.30 2.85
CA GLU A 44 6.36 0.35 2.18
C GLU A 44 4.99 0.37 2.85
N GLN A 45 3.94 0.42 2.03
CA GLN A 45 2.55 0.28 2.47
C GLN A 45 2.03 -1.03 1.94
N MET A 46 1.55 -1.87 2.86
CA MET A 46 0.85 -3.09 2.49
C MET A 46 -0.44 -2.70 1.79
N LYS A 47 -0.64 -3.24 0.58
CA LYS A 47 -1.94 -3.21 -0.06
C LYS A 47 -2.82 -4.14 0.77
N TRP A 48 -3.47 -3.60 1.79
CA TRP A 48 -4.53 -4.30 2.52
C TRP A 48 -5.70 -4.46 1.55
N GLY A 49 -5.56 -5.42 0.64
CA GLY A 49 -6.72 -6.06 0.08
C GLY A 49 -7.52 -6.56 1.26
N ARG A 50 -8.75 -6.10 1.39
CA ARG A 50 -9.79 -6.82 2.12
C ARG A 50 -9.95 -8.20 1.48
N GLU A 51 -8.99 -9.09 1.68
CA GLU A 51 -9.06 -10.51 1.37
C GLU A 51 -9.14 -11.31 2.67
N ILE A 52 -9.89 -10.77 3.62
CA ILE A 52 -10.55 -11.55 4.68
C ILE A 52 -12.05 -11.50 4.41
N SER A 53 -12.49 -12.03 3.27
CA SER A 53 -13.88 -12.46 3.04
C SER A 53 -13.99 -13.16 1.68
N SER A 54 -13.41 -14.35 1.57
CA SER A 54 -14.06 -15.39 0.81
C SER A 54 -14.39 -16.51 1.79
N PRO A 55 -15.66 -16.73 2.17
CA PRO A 55 -16.01 -17.97 2.84
C PRO A 55 -15.59 -19.10 1.90
N ARG A 56 -14.77 -20.03 2.39
CA ARG A 56 -14.52 -21.30 1.72
C ARG A 56 -15.89 -21.88 1.38
N THR A 57 -16.23 -21.95 0.09
CA THR A 57 -17.35 -22.78 -0.33
C THR A 57 -16.86 -24.23 -0.20
N PRO A 58 -17.47 -25.09 0.63
CA PRO A 58 -17.14 -26.51 0.61
C PRO A 58 -17.50 -27.07 -0.77
N ARG A 59 -16.55 -27.78 -1.40
CA ARG A 59 -16.80 -28.50 -2.66
C ARG A 59 -17.75 -29.68 -2.37
N PRO A 60 -18.66 -30.02 -3.31
CA PRO A 60 -19.73 -31.00 -3.12
C PRO A 60 -19.21 -32.43 -2.92
#